data_AF-A0A0F8Z7S8-F1
#
_entry.id   AF-A0A0F8Z7S8-F1
#
_cell.length_a   1.000
_cell.length_b   1.000
_cell.length_c   1.000
_cell.angle_alpha   90.00
_cell.angle_beta   90.00
_cell.angle_gamma   90.00
#
_symmetry.space_group_name_H-M   'P 1'
#
loop_
_entity.id
_entity.type
_entity.pdbx_description
1 polymer ?
#
loop_
_entity_poly.entity_id
_entity_poly.type
_entity_poly.pdbx_seq_one_letter_code
_entity_poly.pdbx_strand_id
1 'polypeptide(L)'
;NRYFASMVDIIMSHRGIVDKYIGDAIMAFFGAPVRHRDDALQSVYAGLEMIEALTDFNRWQTKKGRPDFRIGIGINYGAVTVGNIGSEKKMDYTIIGDMVNLGSRIEGLTKKYKEGLIVSESVYRKVKNDLQCRLLDKVVVKGKKTGVGIYAPRKKLNLKEEKAWKYHEAALKYYYNQEFKRALEYFLQVQNILTGEVCSRLFIERCRLYIKSPPPADWNGIVALSEK
;
A
#
# COMPACT_ATOMS: atom_id res chain seq x y z
N ASN A 1 -11.57 21.19 4.93
CA ASN A 1 -12.10 21.35 3.56
C ASN A 1 -11.01 21.47 2.50
N ARG A 2 -9.96 22.32 2.64
CA ARG A 2 -8.87 22.41 1.64
C ARG A 2 -8.17 21.07 1.33
N TYR A 3 -7.93 20.25 2.35
CA TYR A 3 -7.38 18.91 2.19
C TYR A 3 -8.27 18.03 1.29
N PHE A 4 -9.53 17.84 1.67
CA PHE A 4 -10.47 17.00 0.91
C PHE A 4 -10.65 17.49 -0.54
N ALA A 5 -10.75 18.81 -0.75
CA ALA A 5 -10.84 19.37 -2.11
C ALA A 5 -9.65 18.93 -2.98
N SER A 6 -8.43 19.12 -2.48
CA SER A 6 -7.22 18.71 -3.21
C SER A 6 -7.18 17.21 -3.52
N MET A 7 -7.60 16.36 -2.59
CA MET A 7 -7.59 14.91 -2.78
C MET A 7 -8.65 14.45 -3.79
N VAL A 8 -9.84 15.07 -3.74
CA VAL A 8 -10.94 14.79 -4.67
C VAL A 8 -10.57 15.22 -6.09
N ASP A 9 -9.98 16.41 -6.24
CA ASP A 9 -9.55 16.93 -7.54
C ASP A 9 -8.54 15.98 -8.22
N ILE A 10 -7.58 15.43 -7.45
CA ILE A 10 -6.59 14.44 -7.94
C ILE A 10 -7.27 13.12 -8.33
N ILE A 11 -8.20 12.62 -7.52
CA ILE A 11 -8.93 11.38 -7.86
C ILE A 11 -9.67 11.57 -9.19
N MET A 12 -10.36 12.69 -9.37
CA MET A 12 -11.15 12.98 -10.57
C MET A 12 -10.28 13.26 -11.80
N SER A 13 -9.12 13.92 -11.66
CA SER A 13 -8.19 14.16 -12.77
C SER A 13 -7.63 12.85 -13.35
N HIS A 14 -7.54 11.81 -12.52
CA HIS A 14 -7.18 10.45 -12.90
C HIS A 14 -8.38 9.56 -13.28
N ARG A 15 -9.57 10.14 -13.52
CA ARG A 15 -10.82 9.44 -13.91
C ARG A 15 -11.38 8.53 -12.81
N GLY A 16 -10.98 8.73 -11.57
CA GLY A 16 -11.58 8.08 -10.42
C GLY A 16 -12.91 8.74 -10.04
N ILE A 17 -13.77 7.96 -9.40
CA ILE A 17 -15.03 8.44 -8.82
C ILE A 17 -14.92 8.35 -7.31
N VAL A 18 -15.21 9.47 -6.64
CA VAL A 18 -15.39 9.50 -5.19
C VAL A 18 -16.75 8.94 -4.88
N ASP A 19 -16.78 7.79 -4.21
CA ASP A 19 -18.00 7.11 -3.78
C ASP A 19 -18.61 7.83 -2.57
N LYS A 20 -17.82 7.92 -1.49
CA LYS A 20 -18.29 8.48 -0.22
C LYS A 20 -17.12 8.87 0.70
N TYR A 21 -17.44 9.72 1.68
CA TYR A 21 -16.59 9.99 2.83
C TYR A 21 -16.96 9.05 3.98
N ILE A 22 -15.96 8.48 4.65
CA ILE A 22 -16.15 7.61 5.81
C ILE A 22 -15.32 8.18 6.97
N GLY A 23 -15.92 9.06 7.77
CA GLY A 23 -15.18 9.80 8.79
C GLY A 23 -14.11 10.70 8.17
N ASP A 24 -12.85 10.37 8.38
CA ASP A 24 -11.67 11.03 7.80
C ASP A 24 -11.18 10.40 6.50
N ALA A 25 -11.75 9.26 6.08
CA ALA A 25 -11.36 8.54 4.88
C ALA A 25 -12.16 8.97 3.64
N ILE A 26 -11.52 8.87 2.47
CA ILE A 26 -12.15 8.98 1.16
C ILE A 26 -12.19 7.58 0.55
N MET A 27 -13.39 7.13 0.16
CA MET A 27 -13.55 5.95 -0.66
C MET A 27 -13.73 6.37 -2.12
N ALA A 28 -12.87 5.83 -2.99
CA ALA A 28 -12.92 6.07 -4.41
C ALA A 28 -12.73 4.77 -5.20
N PHE A 29 -13.22 4.75 -6.44
CA PHE A 29 -13.05 3.63 -7.34
C PHE A 29 -12.76 4.08 -8.77
N PHE A 30 -12.18 3.16 -9.54
CA PHE A 30 -11.77 3.37 -10.93
C PHE A 30 -12.34 2.23 -11.79
N GLY A 31 -12.67 2.52 -13.04
CA GLY A 31 -13.16 1.53 -14.00
C GLY A 31 -14.66 1.26 -14.01
N ALA A 32 -15.45 2.14 -13.39
CA ALA A 32 -16.89 2.22 -13.55
C ALA A 32 -17.32 3.71 -13.51
N PRO A 33 -18.43 4.10 -14.18
CA PRO A 33 -19.24 3.29 -15.10
C PRO A 33 -18.50 2.98 -16.41
N VAL A 34 -17.47 3.77 -16.75
CA VAL A 34 -16.62 3.56 -17.93
C VAL A 34 -15.33 2.89 -17.49
N ARG A 35 -14.98 1.80 -18.17
CA ARG A 35 -13.76 1.02 -17.92
C ARG A 35 -12.70 1.31 -18.97
N HIS A 36 -11.47 1.49 -18.52
CA HIS A 36 -10.29 1.67 -19.37
C HIS A 36 -9.27 0.55 -19.09
N ARG A 37 -8.30 0.40 -19.99
CA ARG A 37 -7.23 -0.60 -19.81
C ARG A 37 -6.26 -0.22 -18.69
N ASP A 38 -6.09 1.08 -18.47
CA ASP A 38 -5.11 1.68 -17.56
C ASP A 38 -5.71 2.12 -16.21
N ASP A 39 -6.96 1.79 -15.89
CA ASP A 39 -7.62 2.21 -14.63
C ASP A 39 -6.78 1.87 -13.38
N ALA A 40 -6.16 0.69 -13.36
CA ALA A 40 -5.26 0.29 -12.28
C ALA A 40 -4.04 1.22 -12.20
N LEU A 41 -3.44 1.57 -13.32
CA LEU A 41 -2.30 2.49 -13.37
C LEU A 41 -2.71 3.90 -12.94
N GLN A 42 -3.84 4.41 -13.42
CA GLN A 42 -4.39 5.70 -13.00
C GLN A 42 -4.68 5.77 -11.51
N SER A 43 -5.22 4.70 -10.92
CA SER A 43 -5.44 4.65 -9.47
C SER A 43 -4.13 4.80 -8.68
N VAL A 44 -3.05 4.19 -9.16
CA VAL A 44 -1.72 4.29 -8.53
C VAL A 44 -1.12 5.68 -8.73
N TYR A 45 -1.24 6.28 -9.92
CA TYR A 45 -0.81 7.66 -10.14
C TYR A 45 -1.57 8.65 -9.26
N ALA A 46 -2.89 8.51 -9.14
CA ALA A 46 -3.68 9.32 -8.23
C ALA A 46 -3.17 9.20 -6.79
N GLY A 47 -2.93 7.96 -6.31
CA GLY A 47 -2.36 7.73 -4.99
C GLY A 47 -0.99 8.39 -4.80
N LEU A 48 -0.11 8.32 -5.79
CA LEU A 48 1.22 8.96 -5.73
C LEU A 48 1.10 10.49 -5.70
N GLU A 49 0.24 11.07 -6.54
CA GLU A 49 0.00 12.52 -6.60
C GLU A 49 -0.67 13.03 -5.32
N MET A 50 -1.55 12.25 -4.68
CA MET A 50 -2.11 12.57 -3.37
C MET A 50 -1.03 12.68 -2.27
N ILE A 51 0.00 11.82 -2.31
CA ILE A 51 1.13 11.89 -1.37
C ILE A 51 2.00 13.13 -1.65
N GLU A 52 2.21 13.48 -2.91
CA GLU A 52 2.92 14.70 -3.30
C GLU A 52 2.14 15.95 -2.83
N ALA A 53 0.84 16.01 -3.10
CA ALA A 53 -0.04 17.10 -2.67
C ALA A 53 -0.15 17.22 -1.14
N LEU A 54 -0.10 16.10 -0.40
CA LEU A 54 -0.04 16.13 1.06
C LEU A 54 1.22 16.84 1.56
N THR A 55 2.35 16.65 0.88
CA THR A 55 3.62 17.31 1.24
C THR A 55 3.47 18.83 1.15
N ASP A 56 2.84 19.31 0.09
CA ASP A 56 2.55 20.73 -0.12
C ASP A 56 1.55 21.28 0.90
N PHE A 57 0.52 20.50 1.21
CA PHE A 57 -0.46 20.82 2.24
C PHE A 57 0.19 20.94 3.63
N ASN A 58 1.09 20.01 3.98
CA ASN A 58 1.81 20.06 5.26
C ASN A 58 2.72 21.29 5.35
N ARG A 59 3.45 21.65 4.27
CA ARG A 59 4.22 22.91 4.26
C ARG A 59 3.34 24.13 4.53
N TRP A 60 2.11 24.13 4.02
CA TRP A 60 1.13 25.19 4.32
C TRP A 60 0.62 25.14 5.77
N GLN A 61 0.40 23.95 6.36
CA GLN A 61 0.01 23.79 7.76
C GLN A 61 1.10 24.29 8.71
N THR A 62 2.36 23.89 8.48
CA THR A 62 3.49 24.29 9.32
C THR A 62 3.65 25.82 9.33
N LYS A 63 3.50 26.48 8.16
CA LYS A 63 3.51 27.96 8.06
C LYS A 63 2.41 28.64 8.89
N LYS A 64 1.36 27.91 9.24
CA LYS A 64 0.25 28.39 10.09
C LYS A 64 0.36 27.92 11.54
N GLY A 65 1.50 27.36 11.95
CA GLY A 65 1.71 26.85 13.30
C GLY A 65 0.87 25.61 13.63
N ARG A 66 0.46 24.83 12.62
CA ARG A 66 -0.36 23.63 12.77
C ARG A 66 0.46 22.36 12.51
N PRO A 67 0.09 21.22 13.12
CA PRO A 67 0.81 19.97 12.96
C PRO A 67 0.65 19.36 11.56
N ASP A 68 1.61 18.53 11.19
CA ASP A 68 1.60 17.77 9.93
C ASP A 68 0.52 16.68 9.94
N PHE A 69 -0.07 16.47 8.77
CA PHE A 69 -0.98 15.37 8.48
C PHE A 69 -0.22 14.17 7.92
N ARG A 70 -0.69 12.97 8.25
CA ARG A 70 -0.27 11.72 7.62
C ARG A 70 -1.51 11.03 7.08
N ILE A 71 -1.37 10.45 5.89
CA ILE A 71 -2.44 9.69 5.24
C ILE A 71 -1.92 8.30 4.89
N GLY A 72 -2.83 7.33 4.89
CA GLY A 72 -2.63 6.01 4.34
C GLY A 72 -3.51 5.84 3.10
N ILE A 73 -2.94 5.28 2.04
CA ILE A 73 -3.67 4.94 0.82
C ILE A 73 -3.48 3.46 0.55
N GLY A 74 -4.58 2.72 0.48
CA GLY A 74 -4.61 1.31 0.12
C GLY A 74 -5.36 1.10 -1.20
N ILE A 75 -4.71 0.47 -2.17
CA ILE A 75 -5.32 0.21 -3.49
C ILE A 75 -5.40 -1.29 -3.73
N ASN A 76 -6.57 -1.76 -4.14
CA ASN A 76 -6.80 -3.14 -4.55
C ASN A 76 -7.48 -3.20 -5.93
N TYR A 77 -7.32 -4.33 -6.63
CA TYR A 77 -7.92 -4.57 -7.94
C TYR A 77 -8.66 -5.91 -7.94
N GLY A 78 -9.91 -5.93 -8.39
CA GLY A 78 -10.66 -7.16 -8.52
C GLY A 78 -12.13 -6.94 -8.86
N ALA A 79 -12.88 -8.04 -8.96
CA ALA A 79 -14.31 -8.00 -9.23
C ALA A 79 -15.07 -7.42 -8.03
N VAL A 80 -15.99 -6.51 -8.34
CA VAL A 80 -16.90 -5.85 -7.40
C VAL A 80 -18.28 -5.74 -8.04
N THR A 81 -19.32 -5.60 -7.23
CA THR A 81 -20.65 -5.21 -7.71
C THR A 81 -20.75 -3.70 -7.67
N VAL A 82 -21.15 -3.08 -8.78
CA VAL A 82 -21.38 -1.63 -8.90
C VAL A 82 -22.83 -1.36 -9.27
N GLY A 83 -23.43 -0.32 -8.69
CA GLY A 83 -24.78 0.09 -9.04
C GLY A 83 -25.37 1.11 -8.07
N ASN A 84 -26.62 1.50 -8.32
CA ASN A 84 -27.41 2.28 -7.37
C ASN A 84 -27.89 1.33 -6.26
N ILE A 85 -27.35 1.49 -5.06
CA ILE A 85 -27.65 0.64 -3.90
C ILE A 85 -28.21 1.52 -2.79
N GLY A 86 -29.32 1.08 -2.21
CA GLY A 86 -29.99 1.80 -1.13
C GLY A 86 -31.47 1.45 -1.03
N SER A 87 -32.22 2.27 -0.31
CA SER A 87 -33.69 2.16 -0.28
C SER A 87 -34.33 3.09 -1.30
N GLU A 88 -35.64 2.97 -1.52
CA GLU A 88 -36.40 3.89 -2.38
C GLU A 88 -36.20 5.37 -2.02
N LYS A 89 -35.92 5.67 -0.74
CA LYS A 89 -35.76 7.04 -0.24
C LYS A 89 -34.33 7.55 -0.33
N LYS A 90 -33.33 6.68 -0.52
CA LYS A 90 -31.92 7.05 -0.60
C LYS A 90 -31.15 5.98 -1.37
N MET A 91 -30.69 6.34 -2.57
CA MET A 91 -29.82 5.51 -3.39
C MET A 91 -28.46 6.17 -3.56
N ASP A 92 -27.39 5.39 -3.38
CA ASP A 92 -26.02 5.81 -3.66
C ASP A 92 -25.45 4.97 -4.81
N TYR A 93 -24.80 5.60 -5.79
CA TYR A 93 -24.02 4.86 -6.79
C TYR A 93 -22.68 4.45 -6.17
N THR A 94 -22.53 3.16 -5.85
CA THR A 94 -21.46 2.66 -4.98
C THR A 94 -20.95 1.30 -5.42
N ILE A 95 -19.82 0.88 -4.87
CA ILE A 95 -19.26 -0.47 -5.07
C ILE A 95 -19.30 -1.30 -3.79
N ILE A 96 -19.61 -2.59 -3.91
CA ILE A 96 -19.60 -3.55 -2.81
C ILE A 96 -18.89 -4.84 -3.20
N GLY A 97 -18.37 -5.54 -2.19
CA GLY A 97 -17.79 -6.88 -2.33
C GLY A 97 -16.48 -7.06 -1.58
N ASP A 98 -16.02 -8.31 -1.52
CA ASP A 98 -14.80 -8.71 -0.83
C ASP A 98 -13.56 -7.92 -1.24
N MET A 99 -13.47 -7.54 -2.52
CA MET A 99 -12.33 -6.79 -3.05
C MET A 99 -12.30 -5.33 -2.55
N VAL A 100 -13.46 -4.76 -2.19
CA VAL A 100 -13.55 -3.44 -1.55
C VAL A 100 -12.99 -3.52 -0.14
N ASN A 101 -13.42 -4.53 0.62
CA ASN A 101 -12.93 -4.79 1.98
C ASN A 101 -11.42 -5.09 2.03
N LEU A 102 -10.88 -5.72 0.98
CA LEU A 102 -9.44 -5.92 0.86
C LEU A 102 -8.69 -4.59 0.71
N GLY A 103 -9.25 -3.63 -0.04
CA GLY A 103 -8.69 -2.29 -0.20
C GLY A 103 -8.53 -1.55 1.14
N SER A 104 -9.58 -1.51 1.95
CA SER A 104 -9.52 -0.87 3.28
C SER A 104 -8.54 -1.56 4.23
N ARG A 105 -8.44 -2.90 4.18
CA ARG A 105 -7.44 -3.63 4.98
C ARG A 105 -6.01 -3.30 4.56
N ILE A 106 -5.76 -3.14 3.27
CA ILE A 106 -4.45 -2.75 2.75
C ILE A 106 -4.10 -1.32 3.19
N GLU A 107 -5.08 -0.41 3.17
CA GLU A 107 -4.91 0.94 3.71
C GLU A 107 -4.44 0.89 5.18
N GLY A 108 -5.07 0.07 6.02
CA GLY A 108 -4.64 -0.09 7.41
C GLY A 108 -3.18 -0.54 7.60
N LEU A 109 -2.60 -1.25 6.61
CA LEU A 109 -1.19 -1.68 6.66
C LEU A 109 -0.19 -0.52 6.49
N THR A 110 -0.61 0.58 5.90
CA THR A 110 0.23 1.78 5.71
C THR A 110 0.86 2.24 7.03
N LYS A 111 0.09 2.18 8.13
CA LYS A 111 0.55 2.53 9.48
C LYS A 111 1.65 1.61 10.00
N LYS A 112 1.54 0.31 9.72
CA LYS A 112 2.51 -0.73 10.16
C LYS A 112 3.81 -0.61 9.40
N TYR A 113 3.74 -0.48 8.08
CA TYR A 113 4.94 -0.41 7.23
C TYR A 113 5.50 1.02 7.10
N LYS A 114 4.81 2.02 7.65
CA LYS A 114 5.14 3.46 7.51
C LYS A 114 5.31 3.88 6.04
N GLU A 115 4.43 3.35 5.20
CA GLU A 115 4.41 3.61 3.77
C GLU A 115 3.09 4.31 3.43
N GLY A 116 3.15 5.46 2.77
CA GLY A 116 1.96 6.28 2.52
C GLY A 116 1.00 5.68 1.49
N LEU A 117 1.52 4.86 0.57
CA LEU A 117 0.75 4.17 -0.46
C LEU A 117 1.16 2.69 -0.54
N ILE A 118 0.21 1.81 -0.30
CA ILE A 118 0.37 0.37 -0.46
C ILE A 118 -0.64 -0.15 -1.48
N VAL A 119 -0.18 -1.00 -2.38
CA VAL A 119 -1.01 -1.65 -3.40
C VAL A 119 -0.99 -3.17 -3.23
N SER A 120 -2.11 -3.82 -3.54
CA SER A 120 -2.19 -5.27 -3.53
C SER A 120 -1.35 -5.90 -4.65
N GLU A 121 -1.04 -7.19 -4.51
CA GLU A 121 -0.39 -7.96 -5.57
C GLU A 121 -1.17 -7.92 -6.89
N SER A 122 -2.50 -7.89 -6.86
CA SER A 122 -3.31 -7.76 -8.08
C SER A 122 -3.12 -6.43 -8.78
N VAL A 123 -2.90 -5.34 -8.05
CA VAL A 123 -2.56 -4.02 -8.63
C VAL A 123 -1.13 -4.05 -9.16
N TYR A 124 -0.18 -4.56 -8.38
CA TYR A 124 1.22 -4.71 -8.81
C TYR A 124 1.32 -5.44 -10.16
N ARG A 125 0.62 -6.57 -10.32
CA ARG A 125 0.61 -7.32 -11.59
C ARG A 125 0.10 -6.50 -12.78
N LYS A 126 -0.71 -5.47 -12.56
CA LYS A 126 -1.23 -4.57 -13.61
C LYS A 126 -0.29 -3.42 -13.94
N VAL A 127 0.58 -3.00 -13.03
CA VAL A 127 1.38 -1.76 -13.16
C VAL A 127 2.90 -1.98 -13.18
N LYS A 128 3.38 -3.20 -12.92
CA LYS A 128 4.81 -3.51 -12.76
C LYS A 128 5.69 -3.19 -13.99
N ASN A 129 5.09 -3.05 -15.17
CA ASN A 129 5.81 -2.68 -16.40
C ASN A 129 5.92 -1.17 -16.58
N ASP A 130 5.09 -0.40 -15.88
CA ASP A 130 4.98 1.06 -15.99
C ASP A 130 5.57 1.77 -14.77
N LEU A 131 5.63 1.08 -13.62
CA LEU A 131 6.09 1.61 -12.34
C LEU A 131 7.06 0.67 -11.63
N GLN A 132 8.01 1.28 -10.92
CA GLN A 132 8.87 0.58 -9.99
C GLN A 132 8.06 0.25 -8.73
N CYS A 133 8.00 -1.03 -8.36
CA CYS A 133 7.29 -1.48 -7.17
C CYS A 133 8.19 -2.36 -6.31
N ARG A 134 8.27 -2.05 -5.01
CA ARG A 134 8.96 -2.87 -4.01
C ARG A 134 7.97 -3.76 -3.29
N LEU A 135 8.23 -5.06 -3.23
CA LEU A 135 7.50 -5.96 -2.32
C LEU A 135 7.80 -5.57 -0.87
N LEU A 136 6.78 -5.20 -0.12
CA LEU A 136 6.90 -4.91 1.30
C LEU A 136 6.85 -6.19 2.11
N ASP A 137 5.82 -7.02 1.92
CA ASP A 137 5.62 -8.25 2.69
C ASP A 137 4.60 -9.18 2.02
N LYS A 138 4.47 -10.41 2.52
CA LYS A 138 3.37 -11.33 2.22
C LYS A 138 2.53 -11.50 3.48
N VAL A 139 1.29 -11.04 3.43
CA VAL A 139 0.42 -10.97 4.62
C VAL A 139 -0.85 -11.78 4.43
N VAL A 140 -1.34 -12.42 5.49
CA VAL A 140 -2.74 -12.85 5.55
C VAL A 140 -3.54 -11.69 6.12
N VAL A 141 -4.46 -11.18 5.31
CA VAL A 141 -5.52 -10.28 5.78
C VAL A 141 -6.66 -11.11 6.38
N LYS A 142 -7.30 -10.58 7.43
CA LYS A 142 -8.43 -11.24 8.10
C LYS A 142 -9.48 -11.72 7.09
N GLY A 143 -9.89 -12.99 7.18
CA GLY A 143 -10.90 -13.57 6.30
C GLY A 143 -10.39 -14.11 4.95
N LYS A 144 -9.08 -14.13 4.69
CA LYS A 144 -8.48 -14.86 3.55
C LYS A 144 -7.56 -15.98 4.06
N LYS A 145 -7.47 -17.09 3.31
CA LYS A 145 -6.61 -18.25 3.65
C LYS A 145 -5.22 -18.17 3.01
N THR A 146 -5.09 -17.45 1.91
CA THR A 146 -3.85 -17.31 1.14
C THR A 146 -3.22 -15.95 1.42
N GLY A 147 -1.91 -15.95 1.70
CA GLY A 147 -1.15 -14.71 1.84
C GLY A 147 -1.10 -13.95 0.53
N VAL A 148 -1.26 -12.63 0.60
CA VAL A 148 -1.17 -11.72 -0.54
C VAL A 148 0.07 -10.86 -0.40
N GLY A 149 0.78 -10.67 -1.52
CA GLY A 149 1.85 -9.68 -1.57
C GLY A 149 1.29 -8.26 -1.45
N ILE A 150 1.99 -7.40 -0.72
CA ILE A 150 1.72 -5.96 -0.66
C ILE A 150 2.95 -5.19 -1.14
N TYR A 151 2.73 -4.14 -1.93
CA TYR A 151 3.80 -3.46 -2.66
C TYR A 151 3.74 -1.95 -2.45
N ALA A 152 4.92 -1.31 -2.42
CA ALA A 152 5.07 0.13 -2.46
C ALA A 152 5.46 0.57 -3.88
N PRO A 153 4.60 1.30 -4.61
CA PRO A 153 4.96 1.87 -5.90
C PRO A 153 5.75 3.18 -5.73
N ARG A 154 6.59 3.50 -6.73
CA ARG A 154 7.29 4.78 -6.90
C ARG A 154 7.26 5.19 -8.36
N LYS A 155 7.07 6.50 -8.61
CA LYS A 155 7.17 7.09 -9.95
C LYS A 155 8.62 7.12 -10.45
N LYS A 156 9.55 7.39 -9.53
CA LYS A 156 10.99 7.40 -9.77
C LYS A 156 11.70 7.11 -8.46
N LEU A 157 12.79 6.35 -8.54
CA LEU A 157 13.71 6.13 -7.43
C LEU A 157 14.91 7.09 -7.55
N ASN A 158 15.41 7.56 -6.41
CA ASN A 158 16.74 8.15 -6.36
C ASN A 158 17.82 7.05 -6.26
N LEU A 159 19.09 7.42 -6.46
CA LEU A 159 20.21 6.46 -6.46
C LEU A 159 20.33 5.63 -5.15
N LYS A 160 20.02 6.24 -4.00
CA LYS A 160 20.02 5.53 -2.71
C LYS A 160 18.89 4.51 -2.66
N GLU A 161 17.68 4.91 -3.07
CA GLU A 161 16.53 4.02 -3.14
C GLU A 161 16.77 2.86 -4.11
N GLU A 162 17.28 3.12 -5.32
CA GLU A 162 17.60 2.08 -6.30
C GLU A 162 18.57 1.04 -5.72
N LYS A 163 19.63 1.50 -5.05
CA LYS A 163 20.61 0.62 -4.41
C LYS A 163 19.97 -0.17 -3.26
N ALA A 164 19.23 0.50 -2.39
CA ALA A 164 18.58 -0.13 -1.24
C ALA A 164 17.51 -1.15 -1.66
N TRP A 165 16.74 -0.87 -2.71
CA TRP A 165 15.70 -1.77 -3.21
C TRP A 165 16.30 -3.07 -3.77
N LYS A 166 17.46 -3.01 -4.42
CA LYS A 166 18.19 -4.22 -4.85
C LYS A 166 18.62 -5.08 -3.66
N TYR A 167 19.14 -4.47 -2.59
CA TYR A 167 19.44 -5.21 -1.36
C TYR A 167 18.19 -5.79 -0.71
N HIS A 168 17.10 -5.04 -0.67
CA HIS A 168 15.82 -5.48 -0.12
C HIS A 168 15.23 -6.67 -0.87
N GLU A 169 15.26 -6.64 -2.20
CA GLU A 169 14.81 -7.76 -3.04
C GLU A 169 15.63 -9.03 -2.81
N ALA A 170 16.96 -8.90 -2.78
CA ALA A 170 17.84 -10.02 -2.45
C ALA A 170 17.62 -10.54 -1.03
N ALA A 171 17.41 -9.65 -0.05
CA ALA A 171 17.10 -10.01 1.33
C ALA A 171 15.79 -10.81 1.43
N LEU A 172 14.74 -10.40 0.71
CA LEU A 172 13.47 -11.13 0.67
C LEU A 172 13.62 -12.51 0.02
N LYS A 173 14.46 -12.64 -1.02
CA LYS A 173 14.77 -13.95 -1.61
C LYS A 173 15.37 -14.90 -0.58
N TYR A 174 16.39 -14.46 0.16
CA TYR A 174 16.97 -15.25 1.25
C TYR A 174 15.98 -15.53 2.37
N TYR A 175 15.17 -14.53 2.74
CA TYR A 175 14.17 -14.66 3.81
C TYR A 175 13.14 -15.74 3.50
N TYR A 176 12.57 -15.74 2.29
CA TYR A 176 11.58 -16.75 1.88
C TYR A 176 12.20 -18.13 1.61
N ASN A 177 13.51 -18.20 1.38
CA ASN A 177 14.28 -19.45 1.33
C ASN A 177 14.77 -19.92 2.71
N GLN A 178 14.34 -19.27 3.81
CA GLN A 178 14.74 -19.57 5.19
C GLN A 178 16.25 -19.38 5.47
N GLU A 179 16.98 -18.67 4.60
CA GLU A 179 18.39 -18.30 4.78
C GLU A 179 18.49 -17.03 5.66
N PHE A 180 17.95 -17.07 6.88
CA PHE A 180 17.71 -15.88 7.72
C PHE A 180 18.97 -15.09 8.09
N LYS A 181 20.13 -15.74 8.21
CA LYS A 181 21.40 -15.05 8.46
C LYS A 181 21.80 -14.16 7.28
N ARG A 182 21.70 -14.67 6.05
CA ARG A 182 21.97 -13.92 4.81
C ARG A 182 20.92 -12.83 4.59
N ALA A 183 19.65 -13.15 4.83
CA ALA A 183 18.59 -12.15 4.77
C ALA A 183 18.86 -10.98 5.73
N LEU A 184 19.26 -11.27 6.97
CA LEU A 184 19.62 -10.27 7.97
C LEU A 184 20.77 -9.36 7.50
N GLU A 185 21.86 -9.94 6.96
CA GLU A 185 22.98 -9.16 6.41
C GLU A 185 22.53 -8.16 5.35
N TYR A 186 21.68 -8.58 4.43
CA TYR A 186 21.18 -7.72 3.34
C TYR A 186 20.18 -6.67 3.85
N PHE A 187 19.28 -7.01 4.77
CA PHE A 187 18.39 -6.01 5.38
C PHE A 187 19.15 -4.97 6.19
N LEU A 188 20.28 -5.32 6.81
CA LEU A 188 21.16 -4.35 7.45
C LEU A 188 21.79 -3.39 6.44
N GLN A 189 22.12 -3.85 5.22
CA GLN A 189 22.56 -2.95 4.14
C GLN A 189 21.45 -1.97 3.73
N VAL A 190 20.19 -2.40 3.72
CA VAL A 190 19.05 -1.49 3.48
C VAL A 190 19.01 -0.40 4.55
N GLN A 191 19.12 -0.75 5.85
CA GLN A 191 19.15 0.23 6.94
C GLN A 191 20.35 1.18 6.86
N ASN A 192 21.51 0.72 6.38
CA ASN A 192 22.69 1.56 6.21
C ASN A 192 22.50 2.60 5.09
N ILE A 193 21.76 2.27 4.04
CA ILE A 193 21.51 3.16 2.90
C ILE A 193 20.32 4.08 3.17
N LEU A 194 19.23 3.52 3.71
CA LEU A 194 17.99 4.20 4.05
C LEU A 194 17.76 4.14 5.56
N THR A 195 18.49 4.98 6.28
CA THR A 195 18.40 5.07 7.74
C THR A 195 16.96 5.32 8.18
N GLY A 196 16.45 4.49 9.09
CA GLY A 196 15.12 4.68 9.66
C GLY A 196 13.97 4.06 8.86
N GLU A 197 14.24 3.46 7.69
CA GLU A 197 13.22 2.74 6.89
C GLU A 197 12.58 1.62 7.72
N VAL A 198 11.26 1.48 7.68
CA VAL A 198 10.55 0.62 8.64
C VAL A 198 10.42 -0.82 8.15
N CYS A 199 10.24 -1.05 6.85
CA CYS A 199 10.02 -2.39 6.32
C CYS A 199 11.19 -3.32 6.63
N SER A 200 12.41 -2.92 6.30
CA SER A 200 13.61 -3.72 6.56
C SER A 200 13.88 -3.93 8.05
N ARG A 201 13.53 -2.98 8.93
CA ARG A 201 13.60 -3.17 10.39
C ARG A 201 12.68 -4.31 10.87
N LEU A 202 11.43 -4.35 10.38
CA LEU A 202 10.50 -5.43 10.70
C LEU A 202 11.09 -6.79 10.28
N PHE A 203 11.74 -6.88 9.12
CA PHE A 203 12.40 -8.12 8.70
C PHE A 203 13.67 -8.43 9.49
N ILE A 204 14.46 -7.45 9.90
CA ILE A 204 15.62 -7.65 10.78
C ILE A 204 15.19 -8.31 12.10
N GLU A 205 14.12 -7.81 12.72
CA GLU A 205 13.55 -8.38 13.94
C GLU A 205 13.10 -9.83 13.72
N ARG A 206 12.38 -10.09 12.62
CA ARG A 206 11.96 -11.46 12.26
C ARG A 206 13.14 -12.39 11.98
N CYS A 207 14.15 -11.94 11.23
CA CYS A 207 15.33 -12.75 10.96
C CYS A 207 16.05 -13.10 12.26
N ARG A 208 16.24 -12.14 13.17
CA ARG A 208 16.83 -12.39 14.50
C ARG A 208 16.03 -13.40 15.31
N LEU A 209 14.70 -13.32 15.26
CA LEU A 209 13.83 -14.31 15.90
C LEU A 209 14.03 -15.70 15.29
N TYR A 210 13.95 -15.82 13.96
CA TYR A 210 14.04 -17.11 13.26
C TYR A 210 15.43 -17.75 13.24
N ILE A 211 16.49 -16.96 13.43
CA ILE A 211 17.83 -17.51 13.68
C ILE A 211 17.89 -18.23 15.04
N LYS A 212 17.17 -17.72 16.05
CA LYS A 212 17.12 -18.31 17.39
C LYS A 212 16.09 -19.43 17.51
N SER A 213 14.95 -19.26 16.84
CA SER A 213 13.82 -20.19 16.86
C SER A 213 13.32 -20.38 15.42
N PRO A 214 13.93 -21.30 14.65
CA PRO A 214 13.56 -21.53 13.26
C PRO A 214 12.07 -21.86 13.12
N PRO A 215 11.40 -21.36 12.07
CA PRO A 215 10.01 -21.69 11.83
C PRO A 215 9.86 -23.16 11.39
N PRO A 216 8.63 -23.71 11.45
CA PRO A 216 8.33 -25.04 10.92
C PRO A 216 8.73 -25.22 9.45
N ALA A 217 8.96 -26.47 9.03
CA ALA A 217 9.38 -26.79 7.66
C ALA A 217 8.37 -26.37 6.58
N ASP A 218 7.08 -26.32 6.90
CA ASP A 218 5.98 -25.88 6.03
C ASP A 218 5.74 -24.37 6.06
N TRP A 219 6.60 -23.60 6.74
CA TRP A 219 6.47 -22.16 6.83
C TRP A 219 6.65 -21.49 5.45
N ASN A 220 5.61 -20.78 5.04
CA ASN A 220 5.49 -20.15 3.73
C ASN A 220 5.79 -18.64 3.73
N GLY A 221 6.40 -18.13 4.80
CA GLY A 221 6.76 -16.72 4.90
C GLY A 221 5.61 -15.79 5.30
N ILE A 222 4.38 -16.31 5.45
CA ILE A 222 3.21 -15.48 5.66
C ILE A 222 3.05 -15.17 7.15
N VAL A 223 2.94 -13.89 7.46
CA VAL A 223 2.59 -13.44 8.81
C VAL A 223 1.08 -13.26 8.90
N ALA A 224 0.44 -14.02 9.79
CA ALA A 224 -0.93 -13.76 10.18
C ALA A 224 -0.99 -12.40 10.87
N LEU A 225 -1.72 -11.46 10.28
CA LEU A 225 -2.02 -10.19 10.93
C LEU A 225 -3.17 -10.43 11.90
N SER A 226 -2.87 -10.89 13.11
CA SER A 226 -3.81 -10.77 14.23
C SER A 226 -3.76 -9.32 14.71
N GLU A 227 -4.82 -8.55 14.48
CA GLU A 227 -4.97 -7.27 15.17
C GLU A 227 -5.29 -7.50 16.64
N LYS A 228 -4.63 -6.71 17.50
CA LYS A 228 -5.24 -6.24 18.74
C LYS A 228 -6.28 -5.19 18.39
#